data_AF-Q8I6P0-F1
#
_entry.id   AF-Q8I6P0-F1
#
_cell.length_a   1.000
_cell.length_b   1.000
_cell.length_c   1.000
_cell.angle_alpha   90.00
_cell.angle_beta   90.00
_cell.angle_gamma   90.00
#
_symmetry.space_group_name_H-M   'P 1'
#
loop_
_entity.id
_entity.type
_entity.pdbx_description
1 polymer ?
#
loop_
_entity_poly.entity_id
_entity_poly.type
_entity_poly.pdbx_seq_one_letter_code
_entity_poly.pdbx_strand_id
1 'polypeptide(L)'
;MKFLVFSVVLCAFVATSTAQTKSPVIVRMQTALGSMLSVVRDLSLANTALIKDTEDHIALNSAYVAAEELYQLFPTFGTQNSSLLPLPSRTRLESAFDSFRNAVAAWEGALDGRTVENLTSTFQNVQKEFLNLAGVVYTL
;
A
#
# COMPACT_ATOMS: atom_id res chain seq x y z
N MET A 1 -29.59 -0.23 -15.98
CA MET A 1 -29.13 1.17 -15.93
C MET A 1 -28.87 1.63 -14.49
N LYS A 2 -27.92 0.99 -13.79
CA LYS A 2 -27.62 1.25 -12.35
C LYS A 2 -26.14 1.58 -12.08
N PHE A 3 -25.27 1.41 -13.08
CA PHE A 3 -23.84 1.71 -13.00
C PHE A 3 -23.48 3.16 -13.35
N LEU A 4 -24.33 3.86 -14.10
CA LEU A 4 -24.06 5.25 -14.50
C LEU A 4 -24.19 6.25 -13.34
N VAL A 5 -25.03 5.95 -12.35
CA VAL A 5 -25.28 6.86 -11.22
C VAL A 5 -24.07 6.90 -10.26
N PHE A 6 -23.31 5.81 -10.13
CA PHE A 6 -22.11 5.76 -9.30
C PHE A 6 -20.94 6.58 -9.88
N SER A 7 -20.83 6.61 -11.21
CA SER A 7 -19.76 7.36 -11.90
C SER A 7 -19.94 8.87 -11.78
N VAL A 8 -21.18 9.36 -11.73
CA VAL A 8 -21.48 10.79 -11.62
C VAL A 8 -21.17 11.33 -10.21
N VAL A 9 -21.35 10.53 -9.16
CA VAL A 9 -20.98 10.93 -7.79
C VAL A 9 -19.45 11.00 -7.63
N LEU A 10 -18.70 10.08 -8.25
CA LEU A 10 -17.24 10.11 -8.29
C LEU A 10 -16.71 11.35 -9.02
N CYS A 11 -17.28 11.72 -10.16
CA CYS A 11 -16.88 12.92 -10.90
C CYS A 11 -17.23 14.23 -10.16
N ALA A 12 -18.33 14.27 -9.42
CA ALA A 12 -18.74 15.45 -8.64
C ALA A 12 -17.82 15.70 -7.43
N PHE A 13 -17.29 14.64 -6.79
CA PHE A 13 -16.29 14.78 -5.72
C PHE A 13 -14.92 15.26 -6.23
N VAL A 14 -14.58 14.99 -7.49
CA VAL A 14 -13.33 15.49 -8.10
C VAL A 14 -13.43 17.00 -8.37
N ALA A 15 -14.59 17.50 -8.80
CA ALA A 15 -14.76 18.88 -9.24
C ALA A 15 -14.74 19.94 -8.12
N THR A 16 -15.02 19.58 -6.85
CA THR A 16 -15.01 20.55 -5.73
C THR A 16 -13.66 20.64 -5.00
N SER A 17 -12.69 19.78 -5.30
CA SER A 17 -11.37 19.78 -4.66
C SER A 17 -10.26 20.51 -5.44
N THR A 18 -10.55 20.97 -6.67
CA THR A 18 -9.54 21.46 -7.62
C THR A 18 -9.02 22.88 -7.38
N ALA A 19 -9.51 23.59 -6.36
CA ALA A 19 -9.06 24.96 -6.06
C ALA A 19 -8.03 25.07 -4.92
N GLN A 20 -7.67 23.96 -4.26
CA GLN A 20 -6.61 23.95 -3.26
C GLN A 20 -5.34 23.38 -3.89
N THR A 21 -4.32 24.22 -4.07
CA THR A 21 -3.00 23.77 -4.53
C THR A 21 -2.47 22.74 -3.54
N LYS A 22 -2.58 21.45 -3.89
CA LYS A 22 -2.08 20.37 -3.02
C LYS A 22 -0.59 20.55 -2.81
N SER A 23 -0.14 20.38 -1.56
CA SER A 23 1.28 20.45 -1.23
C SER A 23 2.08 19.47 -2.12
N PRO A 24 3.24 19.87 -2.67
CA PRO A 24 4.08 18.98 -3.47
C PRO A 24 4.42 17.66 -2.76
N VAL A 25 4.50 17.67 -1.43
CA VAL A 25 4.69 16.46 -0.62
C VAL A 25 3.53 15.49 -0.75
N ILE A 26 2.29 15.99 -0.72
CA ILE A 26 1.08 15.14 -0.81
C ILE A 26 1.02 14.51 -2.20
N VAL A 27 1.33 15.29 -3.25
CA VAL A 27 1.39 14.77 -4.62
C VAL A 27 2.43 13.64 -4.75
N ARG A 28 3.63 13.82 -4.18
CA ARG A 28 4.66 12.77 -4.15
C ARG A 28 4.19 11.51 -3.45
N MET A 29 3.53 11.64 -2.29
CA MET A 29 2.96 10.50 -1.56
C MET A 29 1.89 9.78 -2.39
N GLN A 30 1.04 10.51 -3.10
CA GLN A 30 0.02 9.93 -3.99
C GLN A 30 0.64 9.21 -5.20
N THR A 31 1.69 9.77 -5.80
CA THR A 31 2.44 9.10 -6.87
C THR A 31 3.11 7.82 -6.36
N ALA A 32 3.76 7.88 -5.19
CA ALA A 32 4.38 6.71 -4.58
C ALA A 32 3.36 5.61 -4.26
N LEU A 33 2.14 5.96 -3.82
CA LEU A 33 1.06 4.99 -3.66
C LEU A 33 0.65 4.31 -4.97
N GLY A 34 0.64 5.05 -6.08
CA GLY A 34 0.40 4.47 -7.40
C GLY A 34 1.45 3.43 -7.77
N SER A 35 2.73 3.71 -7.49
CA SER A 35 3.82 2.74 -7.67
C SER A 35 3.68 1.56 -6.70
N MET A 36 3.38 1.80 -5.42
CA MET A 36 3.17 0.76 -4.42
C MET A 36 2.02 -0.18 -4.80
N LEU A 37 0.94 0.33 -5.41
CA LEU A 37 -0.17 -0.51 -5.86
C LEU A 37 0.28 -1.56 -6.87
N SER A 38 1.17 -1.19 -7.81
CA SER A 38 1.75 -2.15 -8.75
C SER A 38 2.56 -3.21 -8.01
N VAL A 39 3.40 -2.80 -7.07
CA VAL A 39 4.24 -3.72 -6.30
C VAL A 39 3.39 -4.65 -5.41
N VAL A 40 2.37 -4.13 -4.73
CA VAL A 40 1.44 -4.94 -3.91
C VAL A 40 0.67 -5.95 -4.75
N ARG A 41 0.30 -5.60 -6.00
CA ARG A 41 -0.24 -6.57 -6.95
C ARG A 41 0.77 -7.67 -7.25
N ASP A 42 2.03 -7.33 -7.49
CA ASP A 42 3.07 -8.30 -7.84
C ASP A 42 3.39 -9.23 -6.65
N LEU A 43 3.43 -8.69 -5.42
CA LEU A 43 3.45 -9.47 -4.18
C LEU A 43 2.24 -10.41 -4.08
N SER A 44 1.04 -9.95 -4.46
CA SER A 44 -0.17 -10.77 -4.44
C SER A 44 -0.10 -11.95 -5.40
N LEU A 45 0.47 -11.74 -6.59
CA LEU A 45 0.65 -12.81 -7.58
C LEU A 45 1.65 -13.85 -7.07
N ALA A 46 2.80 -13.40 -6.55
CA ALA A 46 3.81 -14.28 -5.97
C ALA A 46 3.27 -15.06 -4.76
N ASN A 47 2.58 -14.38 -3.84
CA ASN A 47 1.95 -15.02 -2.67
C ASN A 47 0.89 -16.05 -3.08
N THR A 48 0.10 -15.76 -4.12
CA THR A 48 -0.90 -16.71 -4.65
C THR A 48 -0.25 -17.94 -5.27
N ALA A 49 0.90 -17.79 -5.94
CA ALA A 49 1.67 -18.92 -6.44
C ALA A 49 2.22 -19.77 -5.28
N LEU A 50 2.80 -19.13 -4.24
CA LEU A 50 3.28 -19.81 -3.04
C LEU A 50 2.18 -20.54 -2.24
N ILE A 51 0.97 -20.01 -2.23
CA ILE A 51 -0.18 -20.69 -1.61
C ILE A 51 -0.54 -21.98 -2.37
N LYS A 52 -0.35 -22.02 -3.69
CA LYS A 52 -0.60 -23.21 -4.52
C LYS A 52 0.53 -24.23 -4.41
N ASP A 53 1.76 -23.74 -4.39
CA ASP A 53 2.98 -24.52 -4.25
C ASP A 53 3.98 -23.77 -3.36
N THR A 54 4.10 -24.22 -2.12
CA THR A 54 4.96 -23.58 -1.12
C THR A 54 6.45 -23.75 -1.41
N GLU A 55 6.82 -24.62 -2.34
CA GLU A 55 8.20 -24.86 -2.76
C GLU A 55 8.56 -24.14 -4.07
N ASP A 56 7.64 -23.34 -4.64
CA ASP A 56 7.89 -22.58 -5.87
C ASP A 56 8.97 -21.50 -5.65
N HIS A 57 10.21 -21.85 -5.99
CA HIS A 57 11.36 -20.97 -5.88
C HIS A 57 11.28 -19.73 -6.77
N ILE A 58 10.58 -19.80 -7.91
CA ILE A 58 10.39 -18.65 -8.80
C ILE A 58 9.44 -17.65 -8.13
N ALA A 59 8.36 -18.15 -7.55
CA ALA A 59 7.42 -17.32 -6.79
C ALA A 59 8.08 -16.72 -5.54
N LEU A 60 8.89 -17.49 -4.82
CA LEU A 60 9.63 -17.00 -3.65
C LEU A 60 10.61 -15.87 -4.04
N ASN A 61 11.38 -16.07 -5.11
CA ASN A 61 12.29 -15.03 -5.60
C ASN A 61 11.52 -13.77 -6.04
N SER A 62 10.40 -13.95 -6.75
CA SER A 62 9.54 -12.84 -7.18
C SER A 62 8.97 -12.07 -5.99
N ALA A 63 8.60 -12.76 -4.91
CA ALA A 63 8.13 -12.15 -3.67
C ALA A 63 9.21 -11.26 -3.04
N TYR A 64 10.46 -11.74 -2.95
CA TYR A 64 11.57 -10.95 -2.41
C TYR A 64 11.94 -9.75 -3.28
N VAL A 65 11.99 -9.91 -4.61
CA VAL A 65 12.24 -8.78 -5.53
C VAL A 65 11.17 -7.71 -5.38
N ALA A 66 9.90 -8.09 -5.34
CA ALA A 66 8.82 -7.15 -5.15
C ALA A 66 8.87 -6.50 -3.74
N ALA A 67 9.31 -7.22 -2.71
CA ALA A 67 9.48 -6.65 -1.38
C ALA A 67 10.59 -5.58 -1.37
N GLU A 68 11.72 -5.84 -2.05
CA GLU A 68 12.79 -4.85 -2.23
C GLU A 68 12.31 -3.60 -2.96
N GLU A 69 11.54 -3.75 -4.05
CA GLU A 69 10.93 -2.62 -4.77
C GLU A 69 9.98 -1.83 -3.86
N LEU A 70 9.22 -2.52 -3.01
CA LEU A 70 8.33 -1.88 -2.05
C LEU A 70 9.13 -1.04 -1.04
N TYR A 71 10.24 -1.57 -0.53
CA TYR A 71 11.11 -0.88 0.42
C TYR A 71 11.75 0.39 -0.16
N GLN A 72 12.02 0.43 -1.46
CA GLN A 72 12.52 1.65 -2.11
C GLN A 72 11.50 2.81 -2.07
N LEU A 73 10.20 2.53 -1.92
CA LEU A 73 9.15 3.53 -1.88
C LEU A 73 8.88 4.07 -0.46
N PHE A 74 9.28 3.33 0.58
CA PHE A 74 9.05 3.65 1.99
C PHE A 74 9.55 5.04 2.43
N PRO A 75 10.75 5.52 2.01
CA PRO A 75 11.23 6.85 2.39
C PRO A 75 10.28 8.00 2.03
N THR A 76 9.38 7.82 1.04
CA THR A 76 8.38 8.84 0.68
C THR A 76 7.41 9.17 1.81
N PHE A 77 7.15 8.21 2.69
CA PHE A 77 6.23 8.33 3.83
C PHE A 77 6.97 8.60 5.14
N GLY A 78 8.30 8.65 5.11
CA GLY A 78 9.13 8.92 6.27
C GLY A 78 9.09 10.37 6.75
N THR A 79 9.72 10.60 7.90
CA THR A 79 9.72 11.88 8.64
C THR A 79 10.17 13.08 7.81
N GLN A 80 11.12 12.90 6.89
CA GLN A 80 11.62 13.96 6.00
C GLN A 80 10.51 14.59 5.13
N ASN A 81 9.54 13.78 4.71
CA ASN A 81 8.42 14.24 3.87
C ASN A 81 7.18 14.55 4.72
N SER A 82 6.95 13.80 5.81
CA SER A 82 5.77 13.99 6.68
C SER A 82 5.88 15.22 7.59
N SER A 83 7.07 15.75 7.87
CA SER A 83 7.27 16.91 8.76
C SER A 83 6.62 18.21 8.25
N LEU A 84 6.34 18.28 6.95
CA LEU A 84 5.68 19.41 6.29
C LEU A 84 4.14 19.36 6.40
N LEU A 85 3.58 18.29 6.98
CA LEU A 85 2.15 18.13 7.21
C LEU A 85 1.74 18.71 8.58
N PRO A 86 0.49 19.19 8.72
CA PRO A 86 -0.07 19.52 10.03
C PRO A 86 0.03 18.34 11.00
N LEU A 87 0.25 18.61 12.29
CA LEU A 87 0.46 17.57 13.31
C LEU A 87 -0.60 16.45 13.28
N PRO A 88 -1.92 16.72 13.20
CA PRO A 88 -2.92 15.66 13.12
C PRO A 88 -2.78 14.76 11.88
N SER A 89 -2.47 15.36 10.73
CA SER A 89 -2.27 14.64 9.47
C SER A 89 -1.00 13.80 9.51
N ARG A 90 0.08 14.35 10.06
CA ARG A 90 1.36 13.66 10.27
C ARG A 90 1.19 12.43 11.16
N THR A 91 0.52 12.57 12.30
CA THR A 91 0.29 11.44 13.23
C THR A 91 -0.52 10.32 12.60
N ARG A 92 -1.56 10.64 11.81
CA ARG A 92 -2.34 9.63 11.08
C ARG A 92 -1.50 8.92 10.03
N LEU A 93 -0.70 9.68 9.28
CA LEU A 93 0.18 9.13 8.26
C LEU A 93 1.22 8.19 8.87
N GLU A 94 1.92 8.63 9.92
CA GLU A 94 2.93 7.83 10.62
C GLU A 94 2.32 6.53 11.16
N SER A 95 1.16 6.60 11.83
CA SER A 95 0.47 5.41 12.33
C SER A 95 0.06 4.44 11.22
N ALA A 96 -0.51 4.94 10.13
CA ALA A 96 -0.91 4.08 9.01
C ALA A 96 0.29 3.46 8.29
N PHE A 97 1.37 4.24 8.14
CA PHE A 97 2.59 3.77 7.52
C PHE A 97 3.30 2.71 8.36
N ASP A 98 3.38 2.90 9.69
CA ASP A 98 3.95 1.90 10.59
C ASP A 98 3.11 0.61 10.61
N SER A 99 1.77 0.70 10.61
CA SER A 99 0.91 -0.48 10.46
C SER A 99 1.18 -1.25 9.17
N PHE A 100 1.33 -0.53 8.05
CA PHE A 100 1.66 -1.15 6.77
C PHE A 100 3.04 -1.82 6.78
N ARG A 101 4.07 -1.13 7.29
CA ARG A 101 5.44 -1.69 7.43
C ARG A 101 5.44 -2.96 8.27
N ASN A 102 4.73 -2.95 9.39
CA ASN A 102 4.63 -4.11 10.27
C ASN A 102 3.90 -5.28 9.59
N ALA A 103 2.87 -5.00 8.78
CA ALA A 103 2.19 -6.03 8.01
C ALA A 103 3.11 -6.67 6.96
N VAL A 104 3.91 -5.86 6.25
CA VAL A 104 4.90 -6.35 5.27
C VAL A 104 5.95 -7.22 5.97
N ALA A 105 6.52 -6.77 7.09
CA ALA A 105 7.50 -7.55 7.84
C ALA A 105 6.93 -8.87 8.37
N ALA A 106 5.68 -8.88 8.84
CA ALA A 106 5.01 -10.10 9.28
C ALA A 106 4.77 -11.09 8.13
N TRP A 107 4.44 -10.59 6.94
CA TRP A 107 4.30 -11.40 5.74
C TRP A 107 5.65 -11.95 5.25
N GLU A 108 6.73 -11.17 5.29
CA GLU A 108 8.07 -11.68 5.00
C GLU A 108 8.48 -12.78 5.98
N GLY A 109 8.21 -12.63 7.27
CA GLY A 109 8.42 -13.72 8.25
C GLY A 109 7.61 -14.98 7.92
N ALA A 110 6.45 -14.85 7.27
CA ALA A 110 5.67 -15.99 6.78
C ALA A 110 6.29 -16.66 5.54
N LEU A 111 7.09 -15.94 4.73
CA LEU A 111 7.85 -16.52 3.62
C LEU A 111 8.96 -17.47 4.08
N ASP A 112 9.42 -17.37 5.32
CA ASP A 112 10.37 -18.32 5.90
C ASP A 112 9.68 -19.62 6.32
N GLY A 113 8.51 -19.50 6.97
CA GLY A 113 7.72 -20.64 7.43
C GLY A 113 6.93 -21.35 6.32
N ARG A 114 6.61 -20.65 5.22
CA ARG A 114 5.94 -21.13 3.99
C ARG A 114 4.69 -21.99 4.21
N THR A 115 3.97 -21.81 5.31
CA THR A 115 2.68 -22.48 5.50
C THR A 115 1.58 -21.69 4.81
N VAL A 116 0.66 -22.37 4.13
CA VAL A 116 -0.49 -21.75 3.43
C VAL A 116 -1.30 -20.82 4.36
N GLU A 117 -1.52 -21.23 5.60
CA GLU A 117 -2.26 -20.43 6.59
C GLU A 117 -1.58 -19.09 6.90
N ASN A 118 -0.28 -19.11 7.21
CA ASN A 118 0.48 -17.89 7.48
C ASN A 118 0.57 -17.00 6.24
N LEU A 119 0.86 -17.57 5.06
CA LEU A 119 0.93 -16.81 3.79
C LEU A 119 -0.40 -16.13 3.45
N THR A 120 -1.53 -16.80 3.74
CA THR A 120 -2.86 -16.24 3.50
C THR A 120 -3.18 -15.12 4.47
N SER A 121 -3.06 -15.39 5.78
CA SER A 121 -3.47 -14.45 6.82
C SER A 121 -2.59 -13.19 6.87
N THR A 122 -1.28 -13.35 6.75
CA THR A 122 -0.34 -12.22 6.78
C THR A 122 -0.47 -11.35 5.52
N PHE A 123 -0.65 -11.95 4.34
CA PHE A 123 -0.81 -11.17 3.12
C PHE A 123 -2.16 -10.42 3.05
N GLN A 124 -3.24 -11.01 3.57
CA GLN A 124 -4.50 -10.28 3.76
C GLN A 124 -4.30 -9.03 4.64
N ASN A 125 -3.45 -9.12 5.66
CA ASN A 125 -3.11 -7.97 6.49
C ASN A 125 -2.30 -6.92 5.72
N VAL A 126 -1.36 -7.32 4.85
CA VAL A 126 -0.64 -6.40 3.95
C VAL A 126 -1.63 -5.62 3.07
N GLN A 127 -2.60 -6.30 2.45
CA GLN A 127 -3.60 -5.66 1.60
C GLN A 127 -4.47 -4.67 2.38
N LYS A 128 -4.94 -5.08 3.56
CA LYS A 128 -5.75 -4.23 4.44
C LYS A 128 -5.00 -2.96 4.85
N GLU A 129 -3.77 -3.09 5.35
CA GLU A 129 -3.00 -1.95 5.83
C GLU A 129 -2.48 -1.06 4.69
N PHE A 130 -2.25 -1.63 3.50
CA PHE A 130 -2.02 -0.84 2.29
C PHE A 130 -3.22 0.07 1.96
N LEU A 131 -4.44 -0.49 1.98
CA LEU A 131 -5.66 0.30 1.73
C LEU A 131 -5.90 1.36 2.82
N ASN A 132 -5.55 1.07 4.07
CA ASN A 132 -5.59 2.02 5.17
C ASN A 132 -4.63 3.20 4.92
N LEU A 133 -3.37 2.92 4.58
CA LEU A 133 -2.39 3.93 4.20
C LEU A 133 -2.87 4.76 3.00
N ALA A 134 -3.40 4.10 1.97
CA ALA A 134 -3.94 4.78 0.79
C ALA A 134 -5.09 5.73 1.13
N GLY A 135 -6.01 5.29 2.01
CA GLY A 135 -7.10 6.12 2.50
C GLY A 135 -6.59 7.37 3.23
N VAL A 136 -5.61 7.21 4.13
CA VAL A 136 -5.02 8.35 4.85
C VAL A 136 -4.40 9.35 3.89
N VAL A 137 -3.54 8.91 2.97
CA VAL A 137 -2.85 9.78 2.01
C VAL A 137 -3.83 10.47 1.04
N TYR A 138 -4.94 9.82 0.68
CA TYR A 138 -5.96 10.44 -0.16
C TYR A 138 -6.71 11.56 0.57
N THR A 139 -6.82 11.47 1.89
CA THR A 139 -7.48 12.50 2.74
C THR A 139 -6.55 13.64 3.19
N LEU A 140 -5.27 13.61 2.80
CA LEU A 140 -4.30 14.68 3.07
C LEU A 140 -4.56 15.93 2.23
#